data_AF-A0A1W2ASL0-F1
#
_entry.id   AF-A0A1W2ASL0-F1
#
_cell.length_a   1.000
_cell.length_b   1.000
_cell.length_c   1.000
_cell.angle_alpha   90.00
_cell.angle_beta   90.00
_cell.angle_gamma   90.00
#
_symmetry.space_group_name_H-M   'P 1'
#
loop_
_entity.id
_entity.type
_entity.pdbx_description
1 polymer ?
#
loop_
_entity_poly.entity_id
_entity_poly.type
_entity_poly.pdbx_seq_one_letter_code
_entity_poly.pdbx_strand_id
1 'polypeptide(L)'
;MNRQEYLDEIKEKLLGLSEEDIDKALEFYMEALDDRIDDGLTEEQAINAVGTADEVAEQILMDTPLPKLVSATVKPKRDMKAWEIVLLILGAPLWIPLLIALFSIAFSVVCVIFSLILVVIAVVFSFIVGGIAALIAGLVGIIAGDGIIALAKLGAALILIGVGALLFLPCKSLVLWLIELCGRFFKWIKKQFVKRKNK
;
A
#
# COMPACT_ATOMS: atom_id res chain seq x y z
N MET A 1 -45.17 -19.06 -26.33
CA MET A 1 -43.83 -18.54 -26.67
C MET A 1 -43.40 -19.18 -27.97
N ASN A 2 -42.76 -18.42 -28.86
CA ASN A 2 -42.18 -18.99 -30.07
C ASN A 2 -40.81 -19.61 -29.76
N ARG A 3 -40.37 -20.60 -30.55
CA ARG A 3 -39.04 -21.23 -30.49
C ARG A 3 -37.90 -20.21 -30.34
N GLN A 4 -37.94 -19.14 -31.12
CA GLN A 4 -36.89 -18.12 -31.11
C GLN A 4 -36.84 -17.37 -29.77
N GLU A 5 -38.01 -17.02 -29.22
CA GLU A 5 -38.13 -16.35 -27.92
C GLU A 5 -37.61 -17.24 -26.78
N TYR A 6 -37.84 -18.55 -26.87
CA TYR A 6 -37.36 -19.53 -25.89
C TYR A 6 -35.83 -19.65 -25.89
N LEU A 7 -35.20 -19.73 -27.07
CA LEU A 7 -33.74 -19.80 -27.18
C LEU A 7 -33.07 -18.49 -26.77
N ASP A 8 -33.67 -17.35 -27.10
CA ASP A 8 -33.18 -16.04 -26.67
C ASP A 8 -33.23 -15.89 -25.13
N GLU A 9 -34.28 -16.40 -24.49
CA GLU A 9 -34.41 -16.39 -23.03
C GLU A 9 -33.38 -17.31 -22.33
N ILE A 10 -33.11 -18.49 -22.89
CA ILE A 10 -32.02 -19.37 -22.42
C ILE A 10 -30.68 -18.66 -22.56
N LYS A 11 -30.42 -18.01 -23.70
CA LYS A 11 -29.18 -17.27 -23.95
C LYS A 11 -28.97 -16.14 -22.93
N GLU A 12 -30.03 -15.39 -22.60
CA GLU A 12 -29.97 -14.32 -21.61
C GLU A 12 -29.61 -14.85 -20.22
N LYS A 13 -30.19 -15.99 -19.83
CA LYS A 13 -29.93 -16.64 -18.53
C LYS A 13 -28.53 -17.28 -18.46
N LEU A 14 -27.92 -17.61 -19.59
CA LEU A 14 -26.59 -18.22 -19.68
C LEU A 14 -25.42 -17.24 -19.91
N LEU A 15 -25.66 -15.91 -19.88
CA LEU A 15 -24.62 -14.87 -20.08
C LEU A 15 -23.41 -14.93 -19.12
N GLY A 16 -23.42 -15.81 -18.12
CA GLY A 16 -22.29 -16.11 -17.22
C GLY A 16 -21.29 -17.15 -17.74
N LEU A 17 -21.60 -17.84 -18.85
CA LEU A 17 -20.77 -18.89 -19.46
C LEU A 17 -19.91 -18.35 -20.62
N SER A 18 -19.02 -19.18 -21.15
CA SER A 18 -18.25 -18.85 -22.35
C SER A 18 -19.16 -18.87 -23.59
N GLU A 19 -18.90 -18.02 -24.59
CA GLU A 19 -19.70 -17.99 -25.83
C GLU A 19 -19.77 -19.38 -26.50
N GLU A 20 -18.67 -20.13 -26.49
CA GLU A 20 -18.62 -21.49 -27.02
C GLU A 20 -19.51 -22.49 -26.26
N ASP A 21 -19.64 -22.35 -24.94
CA ASP A 21 -20.50 -23.23 -24.14
C ASP A 21 -21.99 -22.84 -24.29
N ILE A 22 -22.29 -21.54 -24.43
CA ILE A 22 -23.65 -21.04 -24.70
C ILE A 22 -24.13 -21.55 -26.07
N ASP A 23 -23.30 -21.44 -27.10
CA ASP A 23 -23.67 -21.87 -28.46
C ASP A 23 -23.93 -23.39 -28.53
N LYS A 24 -23.10 -24.20 -27.86
CA LYS A 24 -23.31 -25.66 -27.76
C LYS A 24 -24.59 -26.03 -27.02
N ALA A 25 -24.89 -25.33 -25.93
CA ALA A 25 -26.13 -25.56 -25.20
C ALA A 25 -27.35 -25.22 -26.06
N LEU A 26 -27.33 -24.07 -26.74
CA LEU A 26 -28.41 -23.68 -27.65
C LEU A 26 -28.58 -24.67 -28.80
N GLU A 27 -27.49 -25.17 -29.39
CA GLU A 27 -27.54 -26.17 -30.46
C GLU A 27 -28.18 -27.49 -29.99
N PHE A 28 -27.81 -27.99 -28.81
CA PHE A 28 -28.38 -29.21 -28.23
C PHE A 28 -29.90 -29.09 -27.99
N TYR A 29 -30.35 -27.97 -27.41
CA TYR A 29 -31.78 -27.76 -27.16
C TYR A 29 -32.56 -27.43 -28.43
N MET A 30 -31.90 -26.83 -29.43
CA MET A 30 -32.48 -26.61 -30.74
C MET A 30 -32.76 -27.94 -31.46
N GLU A 31 -31.80 -28.88 -31.45
CA GLU A 31 -31.99 -30.24 -32.00
C GLU A 31 -33.10 -31.00 -31.24
N ALA A 32 -33.13 -30.90 -29.91
CA ALA A 32 -34.17 -31.53 -29.09
C ALA A 32 -35.58 -30.98 -29.35
N LEU A 33 -35.70 -29.69 -29.71
CA LEU A 33 -36.97 -29.09 -30.10
C LEU A 33 -37.35 -29.51 -31.54
N ASP A 34 -36.39 -29.55 -32.46
CA ASP A 34 -36.60 -29.97 -33.85
C ASP A 34 -37.11 -31.41 -33.93
N ASP A 35 -36.51 -32.34 -33.20
CA ASP A 35 -36.95 -33.76 -33.13
C ASP A 35 -38.43 -33.88 -32.74
N ARG A 36 -38.88 -33.06 -31.78
CA ARG A 36 -40.26 -33.09 -31.26
C ARG A 36 -41.24 -32.44 -32.22
N ILE A 37 -40.82 -31.41 -32.94
CA ILE A 37 -41.63 -30.76 -33.97
C ILE A 37 -41.79 -31.71 -35.17
N ASP A 38 -40.74 -32.44 -35.54
CA ASP A 38 -40.77 -33.46 -36.59
C ASP A 38 -41.65 -34.66 -36.22
N ASP A 39 -41.74 -35.00 -34.92
CA ASP A 39 -42.69 -35.98 -34.37
C ASP A 39 -44.16 -35.49 -34.35
N GLY A 40 -44.43 -34.27 -34.84
CA GLY A 40 -45.77 -33.73 -35.05
C GLY A 40 -46.34 -32.94 -33.87
N LEU A 41 -45.51 -32.54 -32.89
CA LEU A 41 -45.92 -31.64 -31.81
C LEU A 41 -45.92 -30.19 -32.28
N THR A 42 -46.82 -29.37 -31.73
CA THR A 42 -46.75 -27.91 -31.93
C THR A 42 -45.59 -27.32 -31.13
N GLU A 43 -45.07 -26.16 -31.54
CA GLU A 43 -43.93 -25.49 -30.87
C GLU A 43 -44.14 -25.34 -29.35
N GLU A 44 -45.35 -24.99 -28.92
CA GLU A 44 -45.68 -24.86 -27.48
C GLU A 44 -45.69 -26.20 -26.74
N GLN A 45 -46.03 -27.30 -27.42
CA GLN A 45 -45.99 -28.64 -26.84
C GLN A 45 -44.56 -29.17 -26.77
N ALA A 46 -43.72 -28.86 -27.78
CA ALA A 46 -42.31 -29.20 -27.78
C ALA A 46 -41.56 -28.49 -26.64
N ILE A 47 -41.81 -27.19 -26.43
CA ILE A 47 -41.24 -26.40 -25.33
C ILE A 47 -41.65 -26.98 -23.97
N ASN A 48 -42.94 -27.28 -23.77
CA ASN A 48 -43.41 -27.89 -22.52
C ASN A 48 -42.84 -29.30 -22.26
N ALA A 49 -42.50 -30.05 -23.31
CA ALA A 49 -41.92 -31.39 -23.19
C ALA A 49 -40.42 -31.37 -22.87
N VAL A 50 -39.71 -30.28 -23.20
CA VAL A 50 -38.29 -30.08 -22.90
C VAL A 50 -38.09 -29.44 -21.53
N GLY A 51 -38.98 -28.54 -21.13
CA GLY A 51 -38.92 -27.80 -19.86
C GLY A 51 -38.88 -26.28 -20.10
N THR A 52 -39.18 -25.51 -19.06
CA THR A 52 -39.15 -24.05 -19.16
C THR A 52 -37.73 -23.52 -19.35
N ALA A 53 -37.58 -22.32 -19.92
CA ALA A 53 -36.27 -21.71 -20.14
C ALA A 53 -35.48 -21.53 -18.84
N ASP A 54 -36.17 -21.32 -17.70
CA ASP A 54 -35.56 -21.27 -16.37
C ASP A 54 -34.99 -22.62 -15.93
N GLU A 55 -35.79 -23.69 -16.02
CA GLU A 55 -35.38 -25.04 -15.60
C GLU A 55 -34.17 -25.54 -16.42
N VAL A 56 -34.19 -25.27 -17.73
CA VAL A 56 -33.09 -25.61 -18.63
C VAL A 56 -31.83 -24.82 -18.29
N ALA A 57 -31.94 -23.50 -18.08
CA ALA A 57 -30.79 -22.68 -17.71
C ALA A 57 -30.19 -23.10 -16.35
N GLU A 58 -31.04 -23.41 -15.37
CA GLU A 58 -30.60 -23.90 -14.06
C GLU A 58 -29.86 -25.24 -14.17
N GLN A 59 -30.39 -26.17 -14.96
CA GLN A 59 -29.76 -27.48 -15.19
C GLN A 59 -28.39 -27.35 -15.86
N ILE A 60 -28.27 -26.51 -16.89
CA ILE A 60 -26.98 -26.24 -17.57
C ILE A 60 -25.96 -25.64 -16.60
N LEU A 61 -26.39 -24.72 -15.73
CA LEU A 61 -25.51 -24.10 -14.73
C LEU A 61 -25.09 -25.09 -13.63
N MET A 62 -25.97 -26.00 -13.22
CA MET A 62 -25.66 -27.06 -12.25
C MET A 62 -24.70 -28.12 -12.82
N ASP A 63 -24.86 -28.48 -14.08
CA ASP A 63 -24.00 -29.45 -14.77
C ASP A 63 -22.64 -28.84 -15.19
N THR A 64 -22.52 -27.50 -15.16
CA THR A 64 -21.26 -26.83 -15.47
C THR A 64 -20.30 -26.87 -14.27
N PRO A 65 -19.09 -27.43 -14.42
CA PRO A 65 -18.10 -27.44 -13.35
C PRO A 65 -17.64 -26.01 -12.98
N LEU A 66 -17.66 -25.69 -11.68
CA LEU A 66 -17.27 -24.39 -11.11
C LEU A 66 -16.00 -23.73 -11.72
N PRO A 67 -14.92 -24.47 -12.04
CA PRO A 67 -13.76 -23.89 -12.71
C PRO A 67 -14.07 -23.21 -14.05
N LYS A 68 -15.02 -23.73 -14.83
CA LYS A 68 -15.45 -23.16 -16.12
C LYS A 68 -16.22 -21.85 -15.94
N LEU A 69 -17.04 -21.75 -14.90
CA LEU A 69 -17.81 -20.55 -14.55
C LEU A 69 -16.87 -19.40 -14.13
N VAL A 70 -15.81 -19.72 -13.39
CA VAL A 70 -14.78 -18.73 -12.99
C VAL A 70 -13.91 -18.31 -14.17
N SER A 71 -13.55 -19.23 -15.07
CA SER A 71 -12.76 -18.87 -16.25
C SER A 71 -13.53 -18.03 -17.27
N ALA A 72 -14.85 -18.23 -17.39
CA ALA A 72 -15.70 -17.46 -18.30
C ALA A 72 -15.90 -16.00 -17.85
N THR A 73 -16.03 -15.78 -16.53
CA THR A 73 -16.15 -14.43 -15.95
C THR A 73 -14.82 -13.69 -15.85
N VAL A 74 -13.70 -14.40 -15.81
CA VAL A 74 -12.35 -13.82 -15.81
C VAL A 74 -11.78 -13.83 -17.23
N LYS A 75 -12.43 -13.13 -18.16
CA LYS A 75 -11.75 -12.72 -19.42
C LYS A 75 -10.63 -11.74 -19.05
N PRO A 76 -9.34 -12.04 -19.28
CA PRO A 76 -8.28 -11.05 -19.09
C PRO A 76 -8.54 -9.90 -20.06
N LYS A 77 -8.83 -8.71 -19.50
CA LYS A 77 -9.19 -7.49 -20.24
C LYS A 77 -8.07 -6.94 -21.15
N ARG A 78 -6.92 -7.62 -21.22
CA ARG A 78 -5.73 -7.17 -21.94
C ARG A 78 -4.85 -8.36 -22.33
N ASP A 79 -4.53 -8.49 -23.62
CA ASP A 79 -3.43 -9.33 -24.06
C ASP A 79 -2.12 -8.74 -23.55
N MET A 80 -1.63 -9.26 -22.42
CA MET A 80 -0.32 -8.92 -21.92
C MET A 80 0.72 -9.64 -22.77
N LYS A 81 1.61 -8.87 -23.40
CA LYS A 81 2.69 -9.45 -24.21
C LYS A 81 3.55 -10.34 -23.31
N ALA A 82 4.00 -11.49 -23.83
CA ALA A 82 4.81 -12.46 -23.07
C ALA A 82 6.03 -11.82 -22.37
N TRP A 83 6.62 -10.80 -22.99
CA TRP A 83 7.69 -9.99 -22.39
C TRP A 83 7.28 -9.28 -21.09
N GLU A 84 6.08 -8.70 -21.01
CA GLU A 84 5.61 -8.02 -19.81
C GLU A 84 5.38 -9.00 -18.67
N ILE A 85 4.91 -10.22 -18.97
CA ILE A 85 4.70 -11.29 -17.99
C ILE A 85 6.05 -11.79 -17.46
N VAL A 86 7.04 -11.98 -18.34
CA VAL A 86 8.41 -12.35 -17.94
C VAL A 86 9.03 -11.26 -17.06
N LEU A 87 8.85 -9.99 -17.42
CA LEU A 87 9.34 -8.86 -16.63
C LEU A 87 8.60 -8.73 -15.29
N LEU A 88 7.32 -9.10 -15.24
CA LEU A 88 6.53 -9.13 -14.01
C LEU A 88 6.97 -10.29 -13.10
N ILE A 89 7.29 -11.46 -13.65
CA ILE A 89 7.75 -12.63 -12.87
C ILE A 89 9.16 -12.40 -12.33
N LEU A 90 10.07 -11.86 -13.14
CA LEU A 90 11.43 -11.46 -12.69
C LEU A 90 11.40 -10.23 -11.78
N GLY A 91 10.44 -9.33 -12.01
CA GLY A 91 10.23 -8.11 -11.22
C GLY A 91 9.50 -8.36 -9.90
N ALA A 92 8.63 -9.37 -9.81
CA ALA A 92 7.87 -9.74 -8.62
C ALA A 92 8.75 -9.89 -7.36
N PRO A 93 9.89 -10.62 -7.40
CA PRO A 93 10.79 -10.70 -6.26
C PRO A 93 11.58 -9.41 -6.01
N LEU A 94 11.62 -8.45 -6.96
CA LEU A 94 12.32 -7.16 -6.83
C LEU A 94 11.45 -6.05 -6.22
N TRP A 95 10.12 -6.10 -6.38
CA TRP A 95 9.24 -5.08 -5.82
C TRP A 95 9.26 -5.05 -4.29
N ILE A 96 9.27 -6.22 -3.65
CA ILE A 96 9.33 -6.33 -2.18
C ILE A 96 10.62 -5.72 -1.60
N PRO A 97 11.84 -6.12 -2.02
CA PRO A 97 13.07 -5.53 -1.50
C PRO A 97 13.20 -4.05 -1.86
N LEU A 98 12.69 -3.61 -3.01
CA LEU A 98 12.68 -2.19 -3.38
C LEU A 98 11.81 -1.36 -2.42
N LEU A 99 10.64 -1.88 -2.05
CA LEU A 99 9.72 -1.21 -1.11
C LEU A 99 10.32 -1.18 0.30
N ILE A 100 10.94 -2.28 0.73
CA ILE A 100 11.67 -2.36 2.00
C ILE A 100 12.85 -1.36 2.02
N ALA A 101 13.62 -1.27 0.94
CA ALA A 101 14.73 -0.33 0.83
C ALA A 101 14.23 1.12 0.92
N LEU A 102 13.16 1.46 0.21
CA LEU A 102 12.55 2.79 0.29
C LEU A 102 12.08 3.12 1.72
N PHE A 103 11.45 2.16 2.39
CA PHE A 103 11.02 2.32 3.78
C PHE A 103 12.22 2.48 4.73
N SER A 104 13.28 1.71 4.54
CA SER A 104 14.51 1.78 5.33
C SER A 104 15.19 3.15 5.19
N ILE A 105 15.24 3.71 3.98
CA ILE A 105 15.77 5.06 3.75
C ILE A 105 14.94 6.10 4.49
N ALA A 106 13.60 6.03 4.38
CA ALA A 106 12.72 6.95 5.09
C ALA A 106 12.90 6.85 6.62
N PHE A 107 13.00 5.62 7.14
CA PHE A 107 13.24 5.37 8.55
C PHE A 107 14.60 5.90 9.01
N SER A 108 15.66 5.69 8.23
CA SER A 108 17.00 6.19 8.50
C SER A 108 17.02 7.72 8.62
N VAL A 109 16.34 8.44 7.73
CA VAL A 109 16.22 9.90 7.81
C VAL A 109 15.59 10.34 9.13
N VAL A 110 14.52 9.66 9.58
CA VAL A 110 13.89 9.95 10.88
C VAL A 110 14.84 9.67 12.05
N CYS A 111 15.58 8.56 12.00
CA CYS A 111 16.58 8.23 13.02
C CYS A 111 17.71 9.26 13.09
N VAL A 112 18.24 9.71 11.95
CA VAL A 112 19.29 10.74 11.91
C VAL A 112 18.79 12.06 12.51
N ILE A 113 17.57 12.45 12.18
CA ILE A 113 16.92 13.64 12.73
C ILE A 113 16.79 13.54 14.26
N PHE A 114 16.32 12.40 14.75
CA PHE A 114 16.18 12.16 16.19
C PHE A 114 17.53 12.13 16.91
N SER A 115 18.54 11.48 16.32
CA SER A 115 19.90 11.45 16.83
C SER A 115 20.49 12.85 16.93
N LEU A 116 20.28 13.69 15.92
CA LEU A 116 20.76 15.08 15.92
C LEU A 116 20.16 15.88 17.08
N ILE A 117 18.85 15.74 17.33
CA ILE A 117 18.18 16.38 18.47
C ILE A 117 18.80 15.90 19.80
N LEU A 118 19.02 14.59 19.96
CA LEU A 118 19.61 14.03 21.17
C LEU A 118 21.04 14.52 21.41
N VAL A 119 21.88 14.59 20.37
CA VAL A 119 23.25 15.10 20.48
C VAL A 119 23.24 16.54 20.97
N VAL A 120 22.35 17.36 20.40
CA VAL A 120 22.23 18.77 20.78
C VAL A 120 21.82 18.92 22.25
N ILE A 121 20.84 18.15 22.72
CA ILE A 121 20.44 18.14 24.13
C ILE A 121 21.58 17.66 25.03
N ALA A 122 22.27 16.58 24.64
CA ALA A 122 23.37 16.02 25.40
C ALA A 122 24.53 17.02 25.54
N VAL A 123 24.88 17.74 24.48
CA VAL A 123 25.93 18.77 24.52
C VAL A 123 25.57 19.88 25.51
N VAL A 124 24.35 20.43 25.45
CA VAL A 124 23.91 21.45 26.41
C VAL A 124 23.97 20.93 27.85
N PHE A 125 23.54 19.69 28.07
CA PHE A 125 23.59 19.07 29.39
C PHE A 125 25.03 18.87 29.89
N SER A 126 25.94 18.42 29.02
CA SER A 126 27.36 18.28 29.35
C SER A 126 28.02 19.60 29.72
N PHE A 127 27.68 20.70 29.04
CA PHE A 127 28.19 22.03 29.41
C PHE A 127 27.69 22.50 30.77
N ILE A 128 26.41 22.26 31.10
CA ILE A 128 25.84 22.62 32.40
C ILE A 128 26.49 21.80 33.52
N VAL A 129 26.54 20.47 33.38
CA VAL A 129 27.13 19.58 34.38
C VAL A 129 28.62 19.84 34.53
N GLY A 130 29.35 20.00 33.42
CA GLY A 130 30.77 20.33 33.41
C GLY A 130 31.05 21.69 34.06
N GLY A 131 30.20 22.69 33.81
CA GLY A 131 30.27 24.00 34.46
C GLY A 131 30.06 23.91 35.98
N ILE A 132 29.06 23.16 36.44
CA ILE A 132 28.82 22.94 37.88
C ILE A 132 29.99 22.20 38.53
N ALA A 133 30.50 21.14 37.90
CA ALA A 133 31.66 20.40 38.39
C ALA A 133 32.91 21.29 38.48
N ALA A 134 33.14 22.15 37.49
CA ALA A 134 34.23 23.11 37.48
C ALA A 134 34.07 24.18 38.56
N LEU A 135 32.85 24.64 38.86
CA LEU A 135 32.57 25.56 39.97
C LEU A 135 32.94 24.93 41.32
N ILE A 136 32.49 23.69 41.57
CA ILE A 136 32.77 22.97 42.81
C ILE A 136 34.29 22.73 42.95
N ALA A 137 34.94 22.27 41.88
CA ALA A 137 36.39 22.05 41.88
C ALA A 137 37.19 23.35 42.09
N GLY A 138 36.71 24.48 41.57
CA GLY A 138 37.28 25.80 41.83
C GLY A 138 37.15 26.20 43.30
N LEU A 139 35.97 26.07 43.91
CA LEU A 139 35.74 26.39 45.32
C LEU A 139 36.60 25.54 46.26
N VAL A 140 36.69 24.24 46.02
CA VAL A 140 37.56 23.34 46.81
C VAL A 140 39.04 23.70 46.63
N GLY A 141 39.45 24.08 45.42
CA GLY A 141 40.82 24.52 45.14
C GLY A 141 41.24 25.78 45.89
N ILE A 142 40.32 26.73 46.11
CA ILE A 142 40.58 27.92 46.94
C ILE A 142 40.90 27.52 48.38
N ILE A 143 40.13 26.58 48.94
CA ILE A 143 40.32 26.10 50.31
C ILE A 143 41.62 25.30 50.44
N ALA A 144 42.03 24.58 49.39
CA ALA A 144 43.27 23.80 49.35
C ALA A 144 44.55 24.64 49.17
N GLY A 145 44.45 25.97 49.02
CA GLY A 145 45.60 26.87 48.94
C GLY A 145 46.16 27.09 47.53
N ASP A 146 45.53 26.53 46.49
CA ASP A 146 45.99 26.64 45.10
C ASP A 146 45.24 27.75 44.34
N GLY A 147 45.39 28.98 44.84
CA GLY A 147 44.54 30.12 44.49
C GLY A 147 44.51 30.45 42.98
N ILE A 148 45.64 30.37 42.28
CA ILE A 148 45.73 30.71 40.85
C ILE A 148 44.99 29.67 40.00
N ILE A 149 45.22 28.38 40.26
CA ILE A 149 44.58 27.28 39.53
C ILE A 149 43.08 27.24 39.83
N ALA A 150 42.69 27.53 41.07
CA ALA A 150 41.31 27.61 41.49
C ALA A 150 40.54 28.77 40.84
N LEU A 151 41.16 29.95 40.74
CA LEU A 151 40.57 31.11 40.05
C LEU A 151 40.37 30.84 38.55
N ALA A 152 41.35 30.18 37.92
CA ALA A 152 41.25 29.76 36.52
C ALA A 152 40.09 28.77 36.30
N LYS A 153 39.88 27.82 37.21
CA LYS A 153 38.76 26.86 37.16
C LYS A 153 37.40 27.55 37.34
N LEU A 154 37.29 28.54 38.23
CA LEU A 154 36.06 29.33 38.38
C LEU A 154 35.74 30.16 37.13
N GLY A 155 36.75 30.78 36.53
CA GLY A 155 36.60 31.49 35.25
C GLY A 155 36.15 30.56 34.13
N ALA A 156 36.79 29.39 34.01
CA ALA A 156 36.40 28.36 33.05
C ALA A 156 34.97 27.86 33.28
N ALA A 157 34.54 27.71 34.54
CA ALA A 157 33.20 27.29 34.88
C ALA A 157 32.14 28.31 34.45
N LEU A 158 32.40 29.61 34.66
CA LEU A 158 31.50 30.68 34.23
C LEU A 158 31.39 30.74 32.69
N ILE A 159 32.52 30.54 31.99
CA ILE A 159 32.56 30.46 30.52
C ILE A 159 31.77 29.25 30.03
N LEU A 160 31.95 28.07 30.64
CA LEU A 160 31.23 26.84 30.28
C LEU A 160 29.71 27.00 30.43
N ILE A 161 29.25 27.61 31.53
CA ILE A 161 27.83 27.90 31.78
C ILE A 161 27.32 28.95 30.79
N GLY A 162 28.10 30.00 30.53
CA GLY A 162 27.76 31.04 29.55
C GLY A 162 27.65 30.52 28.13
N VAL A 163 28.59 29.67 27.70
CA VAL A 163 28.57 29.01 26.39
C VAL A 163 27.41 28.02 26.31
N GLY A 164 27.14 27.25 27.37
CA GLY A 164 25.97 26.36 27.43
C GLY A 164 24.64 27.12 27.25
N ALA A 165 24.49 28.27 27.91
CA ALA A 165 23.30 29.13 27.77
C ALA A 165 23.21 29.77 26.38
N LEU A 166 24.35 30.19 25.80
CA LEU A 166 24.38 30.77 24.46
C LEU A 166 24.06 29.74 23.39
N LEU A 167 24.51 28.48 23.55
CA LEU A 167 24.18 27.36 22.68
C LEU A 167 22.70 26.96 22.75
N PHE A 168 22.00 27.25 23.84
CA PHE A 168 20.55 26.98 23.93
C PHE A 168 19.72 27.76 22.89
N LEU A 169 20.16 28.96 22.51
CA LEU A 169 19.47 29.81 21.52
C LEU A 169 19.50 29.25 20.08
N PRO A 170 20.64 28.83 19.52
CA PRO A 170 20.65 28.11 18.24
C PRO A 170 20.01 26.74 18.37
N CYS A 171 20.09 26.05 19.53
CA CYS A 171 19.41 24.76 19.72
C CYS A 171 17.90 24.85 19.49
N LYS A 172 17.21 25.81 20.13
CA LYS A 172 15.76 25.97 19.93
C LYS A 172 15.41 26.27 18.47
N SER A 173 16.25 27.06 17.79
CA SER A 173 16.03 27.43 16.39
C SER A 173 16.24 26.23 15.46
N LEU A 174 17.29 25.44 15.71
CA LEU A 174 17.57 24.20 14.98
C LEU A 174 16.44 23.18 15.15
N VAL A 175 15.93 22.98 16.37
CA VAL A 175 14.82 22.05 16.63
C VAL A 175 13.55 22.48 15.89
N LEU A 176 13.18 23.76 15.95
CA LEU A 176 12.01 24.27 15.23
C LEU A 176 12.18 24.15 13.71
N TRP A 177 13.36 24.51 13.19
CA TRP A 177 13.68 24.40 11.78
C TRP A 177 13.63 22.94 11.31
N LEU A 178 14.09 21.99 12.13
CA LEU A 178 14.08 20.57 11.85
C LEU A 178 12.65 20.00 11.83
N ILE A 179 11.79 20.42 12.78
CA ILE A 179 10.36 20.08 12.78
C ILE A 179 9.68 20.62 11.52
N GLU A 180 9.99 21.85 11.13
CA GLU A 180 9.45 22.45 9.91
C GLU A 180 9.95 21.75 8.64
N LEU A 181 11.20 21.29 8.62
CA LEU A 181 11.76 20.48 7.54
C LEU A 181 11.04 19.13 7.42
N CYS A 182 10.81 18.44 8.55
CA CYS A 182 9.98 17.23 8.60
C CYS A 182 8.57 17.48 8.06
N GLY A 183 7.92 18.57 8.50
CA GLY A 183 6.59 18.94 8.03
C GLY A 183 6.54 19.22 6.53
N ARG A 184 7.57 19.89 5.98
CA ARG A 184 7.71 20.12 4.54
C ARG A 184 7.95 18.84 3.76
N PHE A 185 8.79 17.94 4.27
CA PHE A 185 9.07 16.65 3.66
C PHE A 185 7.81 15.78 3.60
N PHE A 186 7.05 15.72 4.70
CA PHE A 186 5.80 14.97 4.75
C PHE A 186 4.72 15.55 3.82
N LYS A 187 4.60 16.88 3.76
CA LYS A 187 3.71 17.55 2.79
C LYS A 187 4.14 17.27 1.34
N TRP A 188 5.44 17.21 1.07
CA TRP A 188 5.97 16.88 -0.25
C TRP A 188 5.63 15.43 -0.64
N ILE A 189 5.86 14.46 0.26
CA ILE A 189 5.45 13.06 0.05
C ILE A 189 3.94 12.96 -0.20
N LYS A 190 3.12 13.60 0.64
CA LYS A 190 1.66 13.62 0.46
C LYS A 190 1.27 14.21 -0.89
N LYS A 191 1.95 15.28 -1.34
CA LYS A 191 1.73 15.89 -2.65
C LYS A 191 2.10 14.95 -3.81
N GLN A 192 3.12 14.12 -3.66
CA GLN A 192 3.47 13.10 -4.67
C GLN A 192 2.43 11.99 -4.75
N PHE A 193 1.89 11.53 -3.61
CA PHE A 193 0.85 10.49 -3.58
C PHE A 193 -0.55 10.99 -3.98
N VAL A 194 -0.88 12.25 -3.69
CA VAL A 194 -2.22 12.82 -3.96
C VAL A 194 -2.32 13.43 -5.37
N LYS A 195 -1.22 13.61 -6.10
CA LYS A 195 -1.25 14.05 -7.51
C LYS A 195 -1.35 12.87 -8.47
N ARG A 196 -2.54 12.24 -8.57
CA ARG A 196 -3.06 11.54 -9.76
C ARG A 196 -4.49 11.02 -9.55
N LYS A 197 -5.43 11.95 -9.30
CA LYS A 197 -6.85 11.78 -9.62
C LYS A 197 -7.32 13.12 -10.16
N ASN A 198 -7.05 13.36 -11.44
CA ASN A 198 -7.76 14.31 -12.31
C ASN A 198 -7.11 14.26 -13.69
N LYS A 199 -7.49 13.25 -14.46
CA LYS A 199 -7.96 13.29 -15.85
C LYS A 199 -8.17 11.86 -16.31
#